data_AF-H8H3X5-F1
#
_entry.id   AF-H8H3X5-F1
#
_cell.length_a   1.000
_cell.length_b   1.000
_cell.length_c   1.000
_cell.angle_alpha   90.00
_cell.angle_beta   90.00
_cell.angle_gamma   90.00
#
_symmetry.space_group_name_H-M   'P 1'
#
loop_
_entity.id
_entity.type
_entity.pdbx_description
1 polymer ?
#
loop_
_entity_poly.entity_id
_entity_poly.type
_entity_poly.pdbx_seq_one_letter_code
_entity_poly.pdbx_strand_id
1 'polypeptide(L)'
;MGKQRKVWSTDVKEAIVLSVLRGDLGVAEAARQHRVNESLIHTWKTQFLEAGRARLAGDRQDQGVTTLERENDRLKRILAEKELELDISRKVRRL
;
A
#
# COMPACT_ATOMS: atom_id res chain seq x y z
N MET A 1 27.57 -0.30 17.71
CA MET A 1 27.19 -1.27 16.65
C MET A 1 25.68 -1.48 16.71
N GLY A 2 24.90 -0.82 15.84
CA GLY A 2 23.44 -0.95 15.85
C GLY A 2 23.00 -2.36 15.44
N LYS A 3 22.15 -3.02 16.23
CA LYS A 3 21.58 -4.33 15.88
C LYS A 3 20.78 -4.20 14.59
N GLN A 4 21.27 -4.78 13.51
CA GLN A 4 20.60 -4.78 12.21
C GLN A 4 19.26 -5.52 12.37
N ARG A 5 18.15 -4.80 12.17
CA ARG A 5 16.81 -5.34 12.36
C ARG A 5 16.51 -6.31 11.22
N LYS A 6 16.26 -7.58 11.55
CA LYS A 6 15.85 -8.59 10.56
C LYS A 6 14.55 -8.14 9.88
N VAL A 7 14.60 -8.03 8.55
CA VAL A 7 13.43 -7.73 7.72
C VAL A 7 12.78 -9.06 7.32
N TRP A 8 11.46 -9.13 7.46
CA TRP A 8 10.65 -10.28 7.06
C TRP A 8 9.89 -9.93 5.78
N SER A 9 9.93 -10.82 4.79
CA SER A 9 9.11 -10.67 3.58
C SER A 9 7.63 -10.72 3.92
N THR A 10 6.80 -10.08 3.09
CA THR A 10 5.35 -10.06 3.27
C THR A 10 4.76 -11.47 3.27
N ASP A 11 5.18 -12.32 2.33
CA ASP A 11 4.69 -13.70 2.19
C ASP A 11 4.94 -14.53 3.45
N VAL A 12 6.10 -14.37 4.10
CA VAL A 12 6.41 -15.08 5.35
C VAL A 12 5.52 -14.58 6.49
N LYS A 13 5.29 -13.26 6.58
CA LYS A 13 4.37 -12.71 7.59
C LYS A 13 2.96 -13.24 7.38
N GLU A 14 2.49 -13.25 6.13
CA GLU A 14 1.15 -13.73 5.77
C GLU A 14 0.98 -15.20 6.12
N ALA A 15 1.90 -16.07 5.71
CA ALA A 15 1.83 -17.50 6.00
C ALA A 15 1.74 -17.78 7.52
N ILE A 16 2.57 -17.09 8.32
CA ILE A 16 2.57 -17.22 9.78
C ILE A 16 1.26 -16.72 10.41
N VAL A 17 0.76 -15.56 9.96
CA VAL A 17 -0.49 -15.00 10.50
C VAL A 17 -1.67 -15.92 10.16
N LEU A 18 -1.73 -16.43 8.93
CA LEU A 18 -2.82 -17.32 8.49
C LEU A 18 -2.79 -18.68 9.19
N SER A 19 -1.62 -19.25 9.49
CA SER A 19 -1.56 -20.51 10.26
C SER A 19 -2.04 -20.32 11.69
N VAL A 20 -1.68 -19.19 12.33
CA VAL A 20 -2.12 -18.86 13.69
C VAL A 20 -3.61 -18.54 13.74
N LEU A 21 -4.15 -17.82 12.75
CA LEU A 21 -5.58 -17.48 12.70
C LEU A 21 -6.48 -18.70 12.42
N ARG A 22 -6.00 -19.64 11.59
CA ARG A 22 -6.71 -20.91 11.34
C ARG A 22 -6.67 -21.87 12.53
N GLY A 23 -5.73 -21.68 13.45
CA GLY A 23 -5.49 -22.60 14.56
C GLY A 23 -4.59 -23.78 14.21
N ASP A 24 -3.99 -23.80 13.02
CA ASP A 24 -3.03 -24.82 12.58
C ASP A 24 -1.78 -24.83 13.48
N LEU A 25 -1.35 -23.65 13.94
CA LEU A 25 -0.22 -23.47 14.85
C LEU A 25 -0.58 -22.50 15.98
N GLY A 26 -0.09 -22.77 17.19
CA GLY A 26 -0.07 -21.78 18.26
C GLY A 26 0.98 -20.68 18.00
N VAL A 27 0.85 -19.51 18.65
CA VAL A 27 1.81 -18.40 18.50
C VAL A 27 3.24 -18.82 18.88
N ALA A 28 3.41 -19.52 19.99
CA ALA A 28 4.71 -20.01 20.45
C ALA A 28 5.31 -21.09 19.52
N GLU A 29 4.47 -21.87 18.85
CA GLU A 29 4.92 -22.86 17.87
C GLU A 29 5.38 -22.19 16.58
N ALA A 30 4.58 -21.28 16.04
CA ALA A 30 4.92 -20.49 14.86
C ALA A 30 6.19 -19.66 15.08
N ALA A 31 6.37 -19.08 16.28
CA ALA A 31 7.58 -18.36 16.67
C ALA A 31 8.84 -19.24 16.59
N ARG A 32 8.76 -20.47 17.12
CA ARG A 32 9.88 -21.42 17.08
C ARG A 32 10.19 -21.89 15.66
N GLN A 33 9.17 -22.30 14.91
CA GLN A 33 9.33 -22.82 13.54
C GLN A 33 9.96 -21.78 12.60
N HIS A 34 9.49 -20.54 12.68
CA HIS A 34 9.94 -19.48 11.78
C HIS A 34 11.09 -18.62 12.36
N ARG A 35 11.53 -18.90 13.60
CA ARG A 35 12.53 -18.11 14.34
C ARG A 35 12.15 -16.63 14.43
N VAL A 36 10.88 -16.38 14.76
CA VAL A 36 10.27 -15.06 14.93
C VAL A 36 9.97 -14.87 16.42
N ASN A 37 10.06 -13.64 16.92
CA ASN A 37 9.61 -13.34 18.28
C ASN A 37 8.07 -13.35 18.37
N GLU A 38 7.50 -13.98 19.40
CA GLU A 38 6.05 -14.07 19.60
C GLU A 38 5.35 -12.70 19.59
N SER A 39 5.95 -11.68 20.21
CA SER A 39 5.42 -10.30 20.22
C SER A 39 5.25 -9.74 18.80
N LEU A 40 6.16 -10.09 17.89
CA LEU A 40 6.09 -9.66 16.50
C LEU A 40 4.94 -10.36 15.76
N ILE A 41 4.69 -11.65 16.06
CA ILE A 41 3.55 -12.39 15.52
C ILE A 41 2.23 -11.80 16.02
N HIS A 42 2.14 -11.46 17.30
CA HIS A 42 0.98 -10.74 17.85
C HIS A 42 0.74 -9.41 17.12
N THR A 43 1.81 -8.64 16.89
CA THR A 43 1.74 -7.37 16.16
C THR A 43 1.20 -7.56 14.74
N TRP A 44 1.72 -8.54 13.99
CA TRP A 44 1.27 -8.82 12.63
C TRP A 44 -0.17 -9.30 12.58
N LYS A 45 -0.58 -10.15 13.53
CA LYS A 45 -1.97 -10.61 13.65
C LYS A 45 -2.93 -9.43 13.87
N THR A 46 -2.59 -8.51 14.77
CA THR A 46 -3.40 -7.31 15.00
C THR A 46 -3.51 -6.46 13.74
N GLN A 47 -2.40 -6.16 13.08
CA GLN A 47 -2.37 -5.38 11.85
C GLN A 47 -3.18 -6.02 10.73
N PHE A 48 -3.07 -7.34 10.56
CA PHE A 48 -3.80 -8.09 9.54
C PHE A 48 -5.32 -8.04 9.79
N LEU A 49 -5.77 -8.21 11.04
CA LEU A 49 -7.18 -8.15 11.40
C LEU A 49 -7.74 -6.73 11.32
N GLU A 50 -6.96 -5.70 11.65
CA GLU A 50 -7.37 -4.30 11.48
C GLU A 50 -7.52 -3.93 10.01
N ALA A 51 -6.53 -4.25 9.18
CA ALA A 51 -6.59 -4.02 7.73
C ALA A 51 -7.74 -4.82 7.09
N GLY A 52 -7.93 -6.08 7.51
CA GLY A 52 -9.05 -6.91 7.06
C GLY A 52 -10.40 -6.32 7.43
N ARG A 53 -10.57 -5.84 8.68
CA ARG A 53 -11.81 -5.17 9.13
C ARG A 53 -12.08 -3.87 8.37
N ALA A 54 -11.07 -3.02 8.20
CA ALA A 54 -11.21 -1.78 7.43
C ALA A 54 -11.65 -2.08 5.99
N ARG A 55 -11.01 -3.06 5.35
CA ARG A 55 -11.38 -3.48 3.99
C ARG A 55 -12.81 -4.00 3.91
N LEU A 56 -13.24 -4.84 4.85
CA LEU A 56 -14.60 -5.39 4.90
C LEU A 56 -15.66 -4.33 5.22
N ALA A 57 -15.30 -3.29 5.98
CA ALA A 57 -16.16 -2.14 6.25
C ALA A 57 -16.33 -1.22 5.03
N GLY A 58 -15.69 -1.54 3.90
CA GLY A 58 -15.77 -0.76 2.67
C GLY A 58 -14.78 0.40 2.61
N ASP A 59 -13.83 0.50 3.56
CA ASP A 59 -12.72 1.46 3.46
C ASP A 59 -11.79 1.03 2.33
N ARG A 60 -12.05 1.61 1.15
CA ARG A 60 -11.28 1.38 -0.06
C ARG A 60 -10.24 2.50 -0.15
N GLN A 61 -9.18 2.40 0.65
CA GLN A 61 -7.99 3.22 0.42
C GLN A 61 -7.26 2.74 -0.83
N ASP A 62 -7.77 3.13 -2.00
CA ASP A 62 -7.04 3.00 -3.27
C ASP A 62 -6.09 4.21 -3.41
N GLN A 63 -5.09 4.27 -2.52
CA GLN A 63 -4.11 5.38 -2.48
C GLN A 63 -3.40 5.56 -3.83
N GLY A 64 -3.21 4.46 -4.57
CA GLY A 64 -2.66 4.49 -5.93
C GLY A 64 -3.59 5.17 -6.93
N VAL A 65 -4.89 4.85 -6.90
CA VAL A 65 -5.89 5.45 -7.80
C VAL A 65 -6.02 6.95 -7.53
N THR A 66 -6.16 7.34 -6.26
CA THR A 66 -6.29 8.76 -5.90
C THR A 66 -5.05 9.60 -6.25
N THR A 67 -3.85 9.01 -6.16
CA THR A 67 -2.62 9.70 -6.57
C THR A 67 -2.54 9.84 -8.09
N LEU A 68 -2.90 8.78 -8.83
CA LEU A 68 -2.93 8.81 -10.29
C LEU A 68 -4.01 9.75 -10.83
N GLU A 69 -5.18 9.81 -10.21
CA GLU A 69 -6.25 10.75 -10.54
C GLU A 69 -5.80 12.20 -10.38
N ARG A 70 -5.13 12.51 -9.26
CA ARG A 70 -4.58 13.87 -9.03
C ARG A 70 -3.54 14.25 -10.07
N GLU A 71 -2.64 13.33 -10.41
CA GLU A 71 -1.64 13.60 -11.45
C GLU A 71 -2.30 13.73 -12.83
N ASN A 72 -3.32 12.92 -13.13
CA ASN A 72 -4.08 13.02 -14.37
C ASN A 72 -4.76 14.39 -14.51
N ASP A 73 -5.40 14.88 -13.44
CA ASP A 73 -6.02 16.20 -13.41
C ASP A 73 -5.00 17.32 -13.59
N ARG A 74 -3.82 17.20 -12.97
CA ARG A 74 -2.73 18.15 -13.17
C ARG A 74 -2.25 18.17 -14.62
N LEU A 75 -2.05 17.00 -15.23
CA LEU A 75 -1.62 16.89 -16.63
C LEU A 75 -2.68 17.45 -17.59
N LYS A 76 -3.97 17.20 -17.35
CA LYS A 76 -5.07 17.76 -18.13
C LYS A 76 -5.08 19.30 -18.14
N ARG A 77 -4.81 19.93 -16.99
CA ARG A 77 -4.73 21.40 -16.90
C ARG A 77 -3.58 21.96 -17.73
N ILE A 78 -2.39 21.37 -17.58
CA ILE A 78 -1.20 21.80 -18.34
C ILE A 78 -1.45 21.64 -19.84
N LEU A 79 -2.06 20.53 -20.26
CA LEU A 79 -2.39 20.31 -21.66
C LEU A 79 -3.37 21.36 -22.19
N ALA A 80 -4.43 21.68 -21.43
CA ALA A 80 -5.40 22.70 -21.82
C ALA A 80 -4.76 24.09 -21.97
N GLU A 81 -3.86 24.46 -21.04
CA GLU A 81 -3.11 25.71 -21.11
C GLU A 81 -2.21 25.78 -22.34
N LYS A 82 -1.50 24.68 -22.66
CA LYS A 82 -0.66 24.59 -23.87
C LYS A 82 -1.45 24.61 -25.17
N GLU A 83 -2.61 23.97 -25.23
CA GLU A 83 -3.45 24.03 -26.42
C GLU A 83 -3.99 25.45 -26.65
N LEU A 84 -4.31 26.18 -25.57
CA LEU A 84 -4.71 27.59 -25.65
C LEU A 84 -3.57 28.49 -26.16
N GLU A 85 -2.36 28.34 -25.63
CA GLU A 85 -1.17 29.05 -26.13
C GLU A 85 -0.95 28.81 -27.64
N LEU A 86 -1.10 27.55 -28.08
CA LEU A 86 -0.96 27.18 -29.49
C LEU A 86 -2.06 27.79 -30.36
N ASP A 87 -3.32 27.78 -29.92
CA ASP A 87 -4.42 28.39 -30.66
C ASP A 87 -4.23 29.90 -30.82
N ILE A 88 -3.84 30.60 -29.76
CA ILE A 88 -3.52 32.04 -29.80
C ILE A 88 -2.36 32.30 -30.77
N SER A 89 -1.28 31.53 -30.67
CA SER A 89 -0.12 31.68 -31.56
C SER A 89 -0.49 31.46 -33.04
N ARG A 90 -1.33 30.46 -33.33
CA ARG A 90 -1.83 30.20 -34.69
C ARG A 90 -2.71 31.34 -35.20
N LYS A 91 -3.56 31.94 -34.35
CA LYS A 91 -4.40 33.09 -34.72
C LYS A 91 -3.56 34.33 -35.00
N VAL A 92 -2.59 34.65 -34.15
CA VAL A 92 -1.68 35.79 -34.35
C VAL A 92 -0.87 35.64 -35.64
N ARG A 93 -0.38 34.43 -35.96
CA ARG A 93 0.37 34.18 -37.21
C ARG A 93 -0.49 34.28 -38.48
N ARG A 94 -1.81 34.15 -38.35
CA ARG A 94 -2.76 34.24 -39.48
C ARG A 94 -3.25 35.68 -39.73
N LEU A 95 -3.00 36.60 -38.79
CA LEU A 95 -3.22 38.04 -38.93
C LEU A 95 -1.94 38.71 -39.43
#